data_AF-A0A847Z4Q3-F1
#
_entry.id   AF-A0A847Z4Q3-F1
#
_cell.length_a   1.000
_cell.length_b   1.000
_cell.length_c   1.000
_cell.angle_alpha   90.00
_cell.angle_beta   90.00
_cell.angle_gamma   90.00
#
_symmetry.space_group_name_H-M   'P 1'
#
loop_
_entity.id
_entity.type
_entity.pdbx_description
1 polymer ?
#
loop_
_entity_poly.entity_id
_entity_poly.type
_entity_poly.pdbx_seq_one_letter_code
_entity_poly.pdbx_strand_id
1 'polypeptide(L)'
;ESCVQKLLGLYPEYIKCKTRFGATIKYAYDYINENLTLISQDYIFMEYGGNDCDFKWDEIAKNPYADHMPNTPLEEYSKSMEEIIKKLLSAGKKIIVSTLPPIDSQKYFKFFTQNNKEKGDSILIWLKDVENISRWQESYSNANWKIAMKYNCQIADIRSPFLQTMNYPDYICADGIHPNQRGQELIYNTLKNTFNL
;
A
#
# COMPACT_ATOMS: atom_id res chain seq x y z
N GLU A 1 3.56 5.11 17.02
CA GLU A 1 3.76 3.67 16.86
C GLU A 1 2.83 3.17 15.76
N SER A 2 3.31 2.36 14.82
CA SER A 2 2.45 1.77 13.78
C SER A 2 1.63 0.60 14.32
N CYS A 3 0.52 0.26 13.67
CA CYS A 3 -0.28 -0.91 14.03
C CYS A 3 0.56 -2.20 14.05
N VAL A 4 1.48 -2.36 13.10
CA VAL A 4 2.40 -3.50 13.04
C VAL A 4 3.34 -3.54 14.23
N GLN A 5 3.89 -2.40 14.66
CA GLN A 5 4.75 -2.32 15.85
C GLN A 5 3.98 -2.70 17.11
N LYS A 6 2.75 -2.22 17.25
CA LYS A 6 1.86 -2.56 18.37
C LYS A 6 1.57 -4.06 18.41
N LEU A 7 1.24 -4.68 17.27
CA LEU A 7 1.01 -6.12 17.18
C LEU A 7 2.28 -6.93 17.48
N LEU A 8 3.44 -6.50 16.96
CA LEU A 8 4.74 -7.11 17.26
C LEU A 8 5.06 -7.05 18.76
N GLY A 9 4.70 -5.95 19.45
CA GLY A 9 4.88 -5.82 20.89
C GLY A 9 3.99 -6.78 21.71
N LEU A 10 2.78 -7.06 21.22
CA LEU A 10 1.83 -7.97 21.87
C LEU A 10 2.14 -9.45 21.61
N TYR A 11 2.62 -9.78 20.41
CA TYR A 11 2.81 -11.16 19.95
C TYR A 11 4.18 -11.38 19.25
N PRO A 12 5.31 -11.05 19.90
CA PRO A 12 6.63 -11.03 19.25
C PRO A 12 7.11 -12.41 18.76
N GLU A 13 6.70 -13.48 19.45
CA GLU A 13 7.04 -14.88 19.11
C GLU A 13 6.33 -15.36 17.83
N TYR A 14 5.18 -14.77 17.51
CA TYR A 14 4.26 -15.23 16.46
C TYR A 14 4.35 -14.40 15.17
N ILE A 15 4.83 -13.15 15.27
CA ILE A 15 4.84 -12.21 14.16
C ILE A 15 6.27 -11.97 13.70
N LYS A 16 6.54 -12.34 12.44
CA LYS A 16 7.80 -12.02 11.77
C LYS A 16 7.59 -10.94 10.72
N CYS A 17 8.00 -9.72 11.03
CA CYS A 17 7.88 -8.60 10.11
C CYS A 17 9.01 -8.62 9.06
N LYS A 18 8.62 -8.49 7.78
CA LYS A 18 9.54 -8.40 6.63
C LYS A 18 9.33 -7.13 5.81
N THR A 19 8.73 -6.10 6.41
CA THR A 19 8.56 -4.80 5.77
C THR A 19 9.90 -4.12 5.58
N ARG A 20 10.10 -3.49 4.42
CA ARG A 20 11.23 -2.62 4.13
C ARG A 20 10.70 -1.29 3.61
N PHE A 21 11.27 -0.18 4.09
CA PHE A 21 10.87 1.15 3.63
C PHE A 21 11.07 1.26 2.11
N GLY A 22 10.05 1.76 1.41
CA GLY A 22 10.05 1.87 -0.05
C GLY A 22 9.97 0.56 -0.83
N ALA A 23 9.64 -0.57 -0.18
CA ALA A 23 9.51 -1.85 -0.88
C ALA A 23 8.28 -1.88 -1.80
N THR A 24 8.46 -2.43 -3.00
CA THR A 24 7.41 -2.75 -3.97
C THR A 24 7.12 -4.25 -3.96
N ILE A 25 6.09 -4.68 -4.69
CA ILE A 25 5.74 -6.08 -4.86
C ILE A 25 6.90 -6.93 -5.38
N LYS A 26 7.81 -6.33 -6.17
CA LYS A 26 8.99 -7.00 -6.70
C LYS A 26 9.89 -7.52 -5.57
N TYR A 27 10.05 -6.75 -4.50
CA TYR A 27 10.81 -7.19 -3.32
C TYR A 27 10.17 -8.43 -2.68
N ALA A 28 8.84 -8.44 -2.55
CA ALA A 28 8.11 -9.59 -2.03
C ALA A 28 8.26 -10.81 -2.94
N TYR A 29 8.15 -10.59 -4.25
CA TYR A 29 8.32 -11.61 -5.28
C TYR A 29 9.69 -12.28 -5.19
N ASP A 30 10.76 -11.50 -5.19
CA ASP A 30 12.13 -12.01 -5.08
C ASP A 30 12.33 -12.75 -3.75
N TYR A 31 11.92 -12.14 -2.63
CA TYR A 31 12.06 -12.74 -1.30
C TYR A 31 11.33 -14.07 -1.17
N ILE A 32 10.06 -14.14 -1.58
CA ILE A 32 9.25 -15.37 -1.51
C ILE A 32 9.85 -16.41 -2.46
N ASN A 33 10.38 -16.01 -3.61
CA ASN A 33 10.98 -16.96 -4.53
C ASN A 33 12.20 -17.65 -3.97
N GLU A 34 13.05 -16.91 -3.28
CA GLU A 34 14.29 -17.42 -2.69
C GLU A 34 14.07 -18.12 -1.35
N ASN A 35 13.09 -17.69 -0.55
CA ASN A 35 13.02 -18.03 0.87
C ASN A 35 11.76 -18.82 1.27
N LEU A 36 10.93 -19.28 0.33
CA LEU A 36 9.64 -19.91 0.65
C LEU A 36 9.74 -21.04 1.70
N THR A 37 10.74 -21.90 1.58
CA THR A 37 10.95 -23.04 2.49
C THR A 37 11.39 -22.60 3.90
N LEU A 38 11.88 -21.37 4.04
CA LEU A 38 12.32 -20.77 5.31
C LEU A 38 11.20 -20.00 6.01
N ILE A 39 10.03 -19.84 5.37
CA ILE A 39 8.87 -19.17 5.96
C ILE A 39 8.13 -20.19 6.83
N SER A 40 8.33 -20.12 8.14
CA SER A 40 7.67 -21.01 9.11
C SER A 40 6.25 -20.58 9.46
N GLN A 41 5.88 -19.32 9.22
CA GLN A 41 4.56 -18.77 9.55
C GLN A 41 3.45 -19.44 8.73
N ASP A 42 2.31 -19.73 9.38
CA ASP A 42 1.12 -20.28 8.72
C ASP A 42 0.34 -19.20 7.96
N TYR A 43 0.27 -18.00 8.55
CA TYR A 43 -0.42 -16.85 7.97
C TYR A 43 0.58 -15.85 7.41
N ILE A 44 0.29 -15.36 6.20
CA ILE A 44 1.05 -14.32 5.52
C ILE A 44 0.15 -13.11 5.33
N PHE A 45 0.50 -12.00 5.98
CA PHE A 45 -0.16 -10.72 5.81
C PHE A 45 0.55 -9.92 4.72
N MET A 46 -0.19 -9.47 3.72
CA MET A 46 0.34 -8.81 2.53
C MET A 46 -0.24 -7.41 2.38
N GLU A 47 0.61 -6.41 2.56
CA GLU A 47 0.31 -4.99 2.36
C GLU A 47 1.31 -4.41 1.35
N TYR A 48 0.91 -4.39 0.08
CA TYR A 48 1.69 -3.88 -1.04
C TYR A 48 0.80 -3.02 -1.96
N GLY A 49 1.41 -2.21 -2.82
CA GLY A 49 0.71 -1.36 -3.78
C GLY A 49 0.99 0.13 -3.59
N GLY A 50 1.25 0.59 -2.36
CA GLY A 50 1.47 2.02 -2.07
C GLY A 50 2.72 2.60 -2.74
N ASN A 51 3.87 1.90 -2.62
CA ASN A 51 5.10 2.32 -3.30
C ASN A 51 5.07 1.95 -4.79
N ASP A 52 4.38 0.87 -5.14
CA ASP A 52 4.23 0.39 -6.51
C ASP A 52 3.55 1.44 -7.39
N CYS A 53 2.48 2.08 -6.88
CA CYS A 53 1.71 3.06 -7.61
C CYS A 53 2.35 4.46 -7.67
N ASP A 54 3.42 4.70 -6.91
CA ASP A 54 4.10 5.99 -6.83
C ASP A 54 4.98 6.25 -8.06
N PHE A 55 5.31 7.51 -8.31
CA PHE A 55 6.04 7.94 -9.51
C PHE A 55 7.36 8.64 -9.16
N LYS A 56 8.24 8.74 -10.17
CA LYS A 56 9.44 9.58 -10.10
C LYS A 56 9.07 11.04 -10.34
N TRP A 57 8.52 11.71 -9.33
CA TRP A 57 8.00 13.08 -9.43
C TRP A 57 9.03 14.11 -9.96
N ASP A 58 10.31 13.94 -9.62
CA ASP A 58 11.38 14.81 -10.14
C ASP A 58 11.65 14.62 -11.63
N GLU A 59 11.42 13.41 -12.16
CA GLU A 59 11.55 13.12 -13.60
C GLU A 59 10.35 13.69 -14.36
N ILE A 60 9.14 13.57 -13.81
CA ILE A 60 7.92 14.19 -14.34
C ILE A 60 8.09 15.72 -14.43
N ALA A 61 8.58 16.35 -13.36
CA ALA A 61 8.79 17.79 -13.34
C ALA A 61 9.79 18.27 -14.42
N LYS A 62 10.81 17.47 -14.72
CA LYS A 62 11.82 17.77 -15.75
C LYS A 62 11.32 17.54 -17.16
N ASN A 63 10.40 16.60 -17.37
CA ASN A 63 9.88 16.24 -18.69
C ASN A 63 8.36 15.98 -18.67
N PRO A 64 7.52 17.01 -18.46
CA PRO A 64 6.10 16.85 -18.20
C PRO A 64 5.25 16.45 -19.41
N TYR A 65 5.84 16.43 -20.61
CA TYR A 65 5.17 16.02 -21.85
C TYR A 65 5.47 14.58 -22.26
N ALA A 66 6.39 13.90 -21.56
CA ALA A 66 6.68 12.50 -21.80
C ALA A 66 5.67 11.59 -21.10
N ASP A 67 5.65 10.33 -21.53
CA ASP A 67 4.97 9.26 -20.80
C ASP A 67 5.80 8.89 -19.56
N HIS A 68 5.11 8.70 -18.44
CA HIS A 68 5.71 8.29 -17.18
C HIS A 68 4.96 7.07 -16.63
N MET A 69 5.72 6.13 -16.07
CA MET A 69 5.18 4.92 -15.46
C MET A 69 5.37 4.96 -13.96
N PRO A 70 4.48 4.33 -13.19
CA PRO A 70 4.67 4.17 -11.76
C PRO A 70 5.85 3.22 -11.49
N ASN A 71 6.31 3.15 -10.25
CA ASN A 71 7.42 2.27 -9.85
C ASN A 71 7.15 0.80 -10.22
N THR A 72 5.89 0.37 -10.26
CA THR A 72 5.48 -0.92 -10.83
C THR A 72 4.12 -0.76 -11.50
N PRO A 73 4.01 -0.89 -12.84
CA PRO A 73 2.74 -0.80 -13.57
C PRO A 73 1.68 -1.76 -13.02
N LEU A 74 0.41 -1.33 -13.02
CA LEU A 74 -0.68 -2.07 -12.37
C LEU A 74 -0.83 -3.52 -12.87
N GLU A 75 -0.60 -3.75 -14.16
CA GLU A 75 -0.65 -5.09 -14.75
C GLU A 75 0.49 -5.98 -14.23
N GLU A 76 1.72 -5.46 -14.21
CA GLU A 76 2.88 -6.16 -13.65
C GLU A 76 2.68 -6.41 -12.15
N TYR A 77 2.21 -5.40 -11.42
CA TYR A 77 1.89 -5.49 -10.00
C TYR A 77 0.90 -6.63 -9.72
N SER A 78 -0.21 -6.64 -10.47
CA SER A 78 -1.26 -7.64 -10.33
C SER A 78 -0.71 -9.03 -10.65
N LYS A 79 0.05 -9.18 -11.73
CA LYS A 79 0.67 -10.45 -12.11
C LYS A 79 1.60 -10.98 -11.02
N SER A 80 2.51 -10.15 -10.52
CA SER A 80 3.43 -10.54 -9.45
C SER A 80 2.69 -10.91 -8.16
N MET A 81 1.65 -10.16 -7.79
CA MET A 81 0.80 -10.46 -6.63
C MET A 81 0.08 -11.80 -6.78
N GLU A 82 -0.45 -12.11 -7.97
CA GLU A 82 -1.08 -13.40 -8.24
C GLU A 82 -0.08 -14.57 -8.20
N GLU A 83 1.12 -14.39 -8.74
CA GLU A 83 2.16 -15.41 -8.76
C GLU A 83 2.63 -15.78 -7.34
N ILE A 84 2.89 -14.77 -6.49
CA ILE A 84 3.28 -15.04 -5.09
C ILE A 84 2.14 -15.66 -4.29
N ILE A 85 0.89 -15.23 -4.50
CA ILE A 85 -0.27 -15.82 -3.83
C ILE A 85 -0.39 -17.29 -4.20
N LYS A 86 -0.35 -17.64 -5.49
CA LYS A 86 -0.40 -19.04 -5.93
C LYS A 86 0.70 -19.86 -5.26
N LYS A 87 1.93 -19.33 -5.24
CA LYS A 87 3.09 -20.03 -4.67
C LYS A 87 2.92 -20.28 -3.17
N LEU A 88 2.47 -19.28 -2.42
CA LEU A 88 2.20 -19.38 -0.99
C LEU A 88 1.05 -20.36 -0.69
N LEU A 89 -0.04 -20.30 -1.45
CA LEU A 89 -1.16 -21.24 -1.31
C LEU A 89 -0.74 -22.69 -1.61
N SER A 90 0.05 -22.92 -2.66
CA SER A 90 0.61 -24.24 -2.98
C SER A 90 1.54 -24.78 -1.89
N ALA A 91 2.16 -23.89 -1.10
CA ALA A 91 2.96 -24.25 0.07
C ALA A 91 2.13 -24.41 1.36
N GLY A 92 0.79 -24.42 1.26
CA GLY A 92 -0.12 -24.61 2.39
C GLY A 92 -0.27 -23.38 3.29
N LYS A 93 0.16 -22.19 2.83
CA LYS A 93 0.04 -20.94 3.61
C LYS A 93 -1.37 -20.39 3.53
N LYS A 94 -1.81 -19.75 4.62
CA LYS A 94 -3.02 -18.92 4.67
C LYS A 94 -2.63 -17.48 4.39
N ILE A 95 -3.42 -16.78 3.58
CA ILE A 95 -3.06 -15.45 3.11
C ILE A 95 -4.14 -14.44 3.52
N ILE A 96 -3.68 -13.33 4.07
CA ILE A 96 -4.47 -12.13 4.32
C ILE A 96 -3.89 -11.03 3.42
N VAL A 97 -4.70 -10.51 2.51
CA VAL A 97 -4.33 -9.38 1.66
C VAL A 97 -4.97 -8.12 2.25
N SER A 98 -4.22 -7.03 2.36
CA SER A 98 -4.75 -5.75 2.82
C SER A 98 -5.11 -4.84 1.66
N THR A 99 -6.20 -4.10 1.81
CA THR A 99 -6.39 -2.85 1.04
C THR A 99 -5.34 -1.82 1.46
N LEU A 100 -5.26 -0.71 0.74
CA LEU A 100 -4.38 0.40 1.12
C LEU A 100 -5.19 1.50 1.84
N PRO A 101 -4.63 2.18 2.85
CA PRO A 101 -5.27 3.38 3.40
C PRO A 101 -5.46 4.42 2.28
N PRO A 102 -6.50 5.28 2.34
CA PRO A 102 -6.62 6.38 1.41
C PRO A 102 -5.48 7.39 1.63
N ILE A 103 -5.13 8.10 0.56
CA ILE A 103 -4.13 9.16 0.58
C ILE A 103 -4.82 10.52 0.41
N ASP A 104 -4.22 11.56 0.98
CA ASP A 104 -4.60 12.94 0.79
C ASP A 104 -3.75 13.52 -0.34
N SER A 105 -4.34 13.62 -1.54
CA SER A 105 -3.65 14.06 -2.76
C SER A 105 -3.03 15.44 -2.59
N GLN A 106 -3.73 16.36 -1.94
CA GLN A 106 -3.29 17.74 -1.76
C GLN A 106 -2.07 17.80 -0.84
N LYS A 107 -2.11 17.10 0.31
CA LYS A 107 -0.96 17.02 1.21
C LYS A 107 0.22 16.34 0.55
N TYR A 108 0.01 15.24 -0.16
CA TYR A 108 1.10 14.53 -0.82
C TYR A 108 1.74 15.36 -1.92
N PHE A 109 0.92 15.98 -2.78
CA PHE A 109 1.39 16.91 -3.80
C PHE A 109 2.22 18.03 -3.19
N LYS A 110 1.73 18.67 -2.12
CA LYS A 110 2.47 19.69 -1.37
C LYS A 110 3.80 19.17 -0.81
N PHE A 111 3.80 17.94 -0.30
CA PHE A 111 4.95 17.30 0.30
C PHE A 111 6.06 17.02 -0.72
N PHE A 112 5.76 16.29 -1.81
CA PHE A 112 6.81 15.94 -2.79
C PHE A 112 7.21 17.11 -3.68
N THR A 113 6.35 18.13 -3.86
CA THR A 113 6.74 19.39 -4.53
C THR A 113 7.51 20.33 -3.62
N GLN A 114 7.49 20.11 -2.30
CA GLN A 114 8.07 21.02 -1.29
C GLN A 114 7.53 22.45 -1.40
N ASN A 115 6.27 22.64 -1.81
CA ASN A 115 5.66 23.93 -2.16
C ASN A 115 6.38 24.71 -3.28
N ASN A 116 7.24 24.07 -4.06
CA ASN A 116 7.85 24.74 -5.21
C ASN A 116 6.80 24.87 -6.33
N LYS A 117 6.38 26.11 -6.60
CA LYS A 117 5.35 26.42 -7.60
C LYS A 117 5.72 25.96 -9.00
N GLU A 118 6.96 26.21 -9.44
CA GLU A 118 7.42 25.82 -10.79
C GLU A 118 7.40 24.29 -10.96
N LYS A 119 7.91 23.55 -9.98
CA LYS A 119 7.84 22.09 -9.95
C LYS A 119 6.40 21.58 -9.98
N GLY A 120 5.54 22.18 -9.16
CA GLY A 120 4.12 21.83 -9.10
C GLY A 120 3.40 22.06 -10.43
N ASP A 121 3.58 23.24 -11.03
CA ASP A 121 2.98 23.60 -12.32
C ASP A 121 3.43 22.62 -13.43
N SER A 122 4.72 22.28 -13.48
CA SER A 122 5.24 21.28 -14.42
C SER A 122 4.60 19.91 -14.22
N ILE A 123 4.53 19.41 -12.98
CA ILE A 123 3.90 18.10 -12.70
C ILE A 123 2.42 18.10 -13.08
N LEU A 124 1.70 19.20 -12.88
CA LEU A 124 0.28 19.30 -13.22
C LEU A 124 0.01 19.25 -14.73
N ILE A 125 0.95 19.63 -15.58
CA ILE A 125 0.84 19.43 -17.03
C ILE A 125 0.67 17.94 -17.34
N TRP A 126 1.40 17.07 -16.66
CA TRP A 126 1.30 15.62 -16.83
C TRP A 126 0.11 15.04 -16.05
N LEU A 127 0.05 15.34 -14.74
CA LEU A 127 -0.91 14.78 -13.79
C LEU A 127 -2.36 15.21 -14.05
N LYS A 128 -2.56 16.36 -14.72
CA LYS A 128 -3.84 17.03 -15.04
C LYS A 128 -4.64 17.56 -13.85
N ASP A 129 -4.82 16.73 -12.84
CA ASP A 129 -5.58 17.01 -11.62
C ASP A 129 -4.86 16.37 -10.44
N VAL A 130 -4.64 17.13 -9.36
CA VAL A 130 -4.01 16.62 -8.13
C VAL A 130 -4.74 15.37 -7.61
N GLU A 131 -6.07 15.33 -7.71
CA GLU A 131 -6.85 14.17 -7.24
C GLU A 131 -6.67 12.90 -8.08
N ASN A 132 -5.96 12.95 -9.22
CA ASN A 132 -5.54 11.72 -9.90
C ASN A 132 -4.61 10.88 -9.04
N ILE A 133 -3.87 11.46 -8.08
CA ILE A 133 -3.00 10.70 -7.18
C ILE A 133 -3.84 9.69 -6.38
N SER A 134 -4.91 10.14 -5.70
CA SER A 134 -5.77 9.26 -4.90
C SER A 134 -6.52 8.23 -5.75
N ARG A 135 -7.04 8.64 -6.92
CA ARG A 135 -7.73 7.73 -7.86
C ARG A 135 -6.79 6.65 -8.42
N TRP A 136 -5.55 7.03 -8.72
CA TRP A 136 -4.54 6.10 -9.21
C TRP A 136 -4.17 5.09 -8.13
N GLN A 137 -3.90 5.53 -6.91
CA GLN A 137 -3.62 4.65 -5.78
C GLN A 137 -4.80 3.71 -5.47
N GLU A 138 -6.02 4.19 -5.61
CA GLU A 138 -7.23 3.38 -5.44
C GLU A 138 -7.27 2.19 -6.40
N SER A 139 -6.76 2.34 -7.63
CA SER A 139 -6.70 1.22 -8.58
C SER A 139 -5.87 0.03 -8.08
N TYR A 140 -4.79 0.28 -7.33
CA TYR A 140 -3.96 -0.76 -6.70
C TYR A 140 -4.66 -1.37 -5.49
N SER A 141 -5.32 -0.55 -4.66
CA SER A 141 -6.15 -1.06 -3.56
C SER A 141 -7.29 -1.95 -4.07
N ASN A 142 -7.91 -1.58 -5.20
CA ASN A 142 -8.93 -2.37 -5.86
C ASN A 142 -8.37 -3.67 -6.45
N ALA A 143 -7.14 -3.65 -6.98
CA ALA A 143 -6.46 -4.86 -7.43
C ALA A 143 -6.23 -5.83 -6.26
N ASN A 144 -5.79 -5.34 -5.09
CA ASN A 144 -5.64 -6.16 -3.88
C ASN A 144 -6.95 -6.87 -3.53
N TRP A 145 -8.07 -6.13 -3.52
CA TRP A 145 -9.39 -6.71 -3.27
C TRP A 145 -9.76 -7.80 -4.29
N LYS A 146 -9.68 -7.48 -5.58
CA LYS A 146 -10.05 -8.41 -6.66
C LYS A 146 -9.23 -9.69 -6.62
N ILE A 147 -7.92 -9.56 -6.40
CA ILE A 147 -7.00 -10.70 -6.33
C ILE A 147 -7.30 -11.55 -5.08
N ALA A 148 -7.51 -10.93 -3.92
CA ALA A 148 -7.88 -11.66 -2.70
C ALA A 148 -9.14 -12.49 -2.91
N MET A 149 -10.18 -11.89 -3.49
CA MET A 149 -11.43 -12.58 -3.84
C MET A 149 -11.21 -13.72 -4.84
N LYS A 150 -10.43 -13.47 -5.91
CA LYS A 150 -10.12 -14.45 -6.97
C LYS A 150 -9.47 -15.73 -6.41
N TYR A 151 -8.60 -15.60 -5.41
CA TYR A 151 -7.87 -16.71 -4.80
C TYR A 151 -8.43 -17.16 -3.45
N ASN A 152 -9.64 -16.71 -3.08
CA ASN A 152 -10.28 -17.02 -1.81
C ASN A 152 -9.36 -16.75 -0.59
N CYS A 153 -8.57 -15.69 -0.67
CA CYS A 153 -7.76 -15.19 0.42
C CYS A 153 -8.61 -14.33 1.36
N GLN A 154 -8.19 -14.20 2.61
CA GLN A 154 -8.84 -13.26 3.52
C GLN A 154 -8.49 -11.82 3.12
N ILE A 155 -9.46 -10.90 3.27
CA ILE A 155 -9.28 -9.48 2.99
C ILE A 155 -9.23 -8.69 4.31
N ALA A 156 -8.18 -7.91 4.49
CA ALA A 156 -8.08 -6.89 5.52
C ALA A 156 -8.51 -5.55 4.90
N ASP A 157 -9.80 -5.24 4.99
CA ASP A 157 -10.33 -3.95 4.54
C ASP A 157 -10.00 -2.83 5.54
N ILE A 158 -8.85 -2.22 5.34
CA ILE A 158 -8.41 -1.06 6.13
C ILE A 158 -8.78 0.27 5.47
N ARG A 159 -9.31 0.27 4.25
CA ARG A 159 -9.64 1.52 3.51
C ARG A 159 -11.02 2.03 3.89
N SER A 160 -12.04 1.15 3.90
CA SER A 160 -13.43 1.55 4.12
C SER A 160 -13.66 2.32 5.43
N PRO A 161 -13.05 1.97 6.58
CA PRO A 161 -13.21 2.74 7.81
C PRO A 161 -12.75 4.20 7.70
N PHE A 162 -11.70 4.47 6.93
CA PHE A 162 -11.29 5.85 6.66
C PHE A 162 -12.34 6.57 5.81
N LEU A 163 -12.82 5.95 4.74
CA LEU A 163 -13.81 6.55 3.84
C LEU A 163 -15.17 6.81 4.52
N GLN A 164 -15.47 6.06 5.59
CA GLN A 164 -16.66 6.27 6.44
C GLN A 164 -16.46 7.35 7.51
N THR A 165 -15.26 7.91 7.63
CA THR A 165 -14.97 9.04 8.52
C THR A 165 -15.25 10.36 7.80
N MET A 166 -16.09 11.23 8.40
CA MET A 166 -16.47 12.53 7.83
C MET A 166 -15.29 13.40 7.39
N ASN A 167 -14.18 13.37 8.13
CA ASN A 167 -12.95 14.09 7.78
C ASN A 167 -11.72 13.18 7.89
N TYR A 168 -11.65 12.14 7.05
CA TYR A 168 -10.50 11.23 7.04
C TYR A 168 -9.13 11.90 6.83
N PRO A 169 -8.98 13.08 6.17
CA PRO A 169 -7.71 13.79 6.14
C PRO A 169 -7.09 14.04 7.53
N ASP A 170 -7.89 14.12 8.60
CA ASP A 170 -7.37 14.26 9.99
C ASP A 170 -6.67 13.00 10.51
N TYR A 171 -6.74 11.89 9.77
CA TYR A 171 -6.13 10.59 10.09
C TYR A 171 -4.85 10.36 9.28
N ILE A 172 -4.48 11.30 8.41
CA ILE A 172 -3.32 11.24 7.52
C ILE A 172 -2.26 12.25 7.99
N CYS A 173 -0.99 11.83 7.98
CA CYS A 173 0.17 12.64 8.29
C CYS A 173 0.32 13.83 7.32
N ALA A 174 1.22 14.75 7.65
CA ALA A 174 1.52 15.92 6.81
C ALA A 174 2.11 15.55 5.44
N ASP A 175 2.66 14.35 5.29
CA ASP A 175 3.14 13.82 4.02
C ASP A 175 2.02 13.35 3.07
N GLY A 176 0.77 13.27 3.54
CA GLY A 176 -0.39 12.92 2.73
C GLY A 176 -0.55 11.43 2.41
N ILE A 177 0.39 10.56 2.81
CA ILE A 177 0.35 9.13 2.44
C ILE A 177 0.39 8.19 3.65
N HIS A 178 0.98 8.60 4.77
CA HIS A 178 1.06 7.75 5.95
C HIS A 178 -0.09 8.04 6.92
N PRO A 179 -0.75 7.02 7.49
CA PRO A 179 -1.69 7.23 8.58
C PRO A 179 -0.97 7.76 9.83
N ASN A 180 -1.51 8.81 10.44
CA ASN A 180 -1.03 9.34 11.73
C ASN A 180 -1.48 8.44 12.90
N GLN A 181 -1.25 8.85 14.14
CA GLN A 181 -1.64 8.04 15.31
C GLN A 181 -3.12 7.62 15.30
N ARG A 182 -4.04 8.54 14.99
CA ARG A 182 -5.48 8.23 14.89
C ARG A 182 -5.75 7.25 13.75
N GLY A 183 -5.07 7.42 12.62
CA GLY A 183 -5.11 6.48 11.49
C GLY A 183 -4.61 5.09 11.86
N GLN A 184 -3.50 4.98 12.58
CA GLN A 184 -2.95 3.71 13.05
C GLN A 184 -3.88 3.02 14.07
N GLU A 185 -4.53 3.79 14.96
CA GLU A 185 -5.53 3.28 15.89
C GLU A 185 -6.78 2.76 15.17
N LEU A 186 -7.25 3.48 14.13
CA LEU A 186 -8.36 3.04 13.29
C LEU A 186 -8.04 1.71 12.58
N ILE A 187 -6.85 1.60 11.98
CA ILE A 187 -6.37 0.35 11.35
C ILE A 187 -6.33 -0.78 12.37
N TYR A 188 -5.73 -0.54 13.54
CA TYR A 188 -5.63 -1.55 14.59
C TYR A 188 -7.00 -2.07 15.03
N ASN A 189 -7.94 -1.17 15.33
CA ASN A 189 -9.29 -1.56 15.75
C ASN A 189 -10.03 -2.32 14.63
N THR A 190 -9.81 -1.93 13.38
CA THR A 190 -10.38 -2.62 12.22
C THR A 190 -9.86 -4.05 12.13
N LEU A 191 -8.54 -4.23 12.13
CA LEU A 191 -7.93 -5.57 12.06
C LEU A 191 -8.31 -6.44 13.27
N LYS A 192 -8.34 -5.84 14.46
CA LYS A 192 -8.77 -6.54 15.68
C LYS A 192 -10.19 -7.10 15.56
N ASN A 193 -11.12 -6.28 15.08
CA ASN A 193 -12.52 -6.68 14.91
C ASN A 193 -12.67 -7.71 13.77
N THR A 194 -11.96 -7.53 12.66
CA THR A 194 -12.03 -8.43 11.49
C THR A 194 -11.49 -9.83 11.80
N PHE A 195 -10.41 -9.92 12.59
CA PHE A 195 -9.71 -11.18 12.84
C PHE A 195 -9.86 -11.70 14.28
N ASN A 196 -10.70 -11.07 15.11
CA ASN A 196 -10.91 -11.41 16.52
C ASN A 196 -9.59 -11.53 17.32
N LEU A 197 -8.71 -10.51 17.16
CA LEU A 197 -7.39 -10.45 17.82
C LEU A 197 -7.44 -9.97 19.28
#